data_AF-A0A955CM23-F1
#
_entry.id   AF-A0A955CM23-F1
#
_cell.length_a   1.000
_cell.length_b   1.000
_cell.length_c   1.000
_cell.angle_alpha   90.00
_cell.angle_beta   90.00
_cell.angle_gamma   90.00
#
_symmetry.space_group_name_H-M   'P 1'
#
loop_
_entity.id
_entity.type
_entity.pdbx_description
1 polymer ?
#
loop_
_entity_poly.entity_id
_entity_poly.type
_entity_poly.pdbx_seq_one_letter_code
_entity_poly.pdbx_strand_id
1 'polypeptide(L)'
;MTPYHEIFIPIFLLGCLIAGILSAFAGIKSGCLLPGLFLLVGVVIVWVAIFVGSDMGYRAWQSIPDPPDEAFSDASVLGALILGWLPGLMFCSLVFAVVRAVRTLAYRAEPEVSLGAGQLGTQATDSGNPFQSPHA
;
A
#
# COMPACT_ATOMS: atom_id res chain seq x y z
N MET A 1 30.81 8.81 -2.89
CA MET A 1 29.60 8.97 -2.05
C MET A 1 30.03 9.67 -0.77
N THR A 2 29.19 10.53 -0.20
CA THR A 2 29.50 11.10 1.13
C THR A 2 29.10 10.10 2.23
N PRO A 3 29.72 10.13 3.42
CA PRO A 3 29.34 9.29 4.56
C PRO A 3 27.85 9.39 4.91
N TYR A 4 27.24 10.56 4.65
CA TYR A 4 25.80 10.76 4.73
C TYR A 4 25.01 9.73 3.92
N HIS A 5 25.35 9.54 2.64
CA HIS A 5 24.63 8.63 1.75
C HIS A 5 24.77 7.17 2.18
N GLU A 6 25.94 6.80 2.70
CA GLU A 6 26.25 5.44 3.14
C GLU A 6 25.37 5.01 4.33
N ILE A 7 24.97 5.97 5.18
CA ILE A 7 24.09 5.71 6.33
C ILE A 7 22.62 5.95 5.99
N PHE A 8 22.31 7.05 5.29
CA PHE A 8 20.93 7.44 4.99
C PHE A 8 20.22 6.41 4.09
N ILE A 9 20.87 6.00 3.00
CA ILE A 9 20.26 5.12 1.98
C ILE A 9 19.75 3.80 2.58
N PRO A 10 20.55 3.01 3.33
CA PRO A 10 20.06 1.75 3.88
C PRO A 10 18.91 1.92 4.88
N ILE A 11 18.95 2.95 5.73
CA ILE A 11 17.87 3.24 6.70
C ILE A 11 16.59 3.62 5.94
N PHE A 12 16.71 4.50 4.94
CA PHE A 12 15.59 4.93 4.11
C PHE A 12 14.98 3.76 3.34
N LEU A 13 15.79 2.94 2.67
CA LEU A 13 15.33 1.77 1.93
C LEU A 13 14.63 0.74 2.82
N LEU A 14 15.16 0.50 4.03
CA LEU A 14 14.51 -0.37 5.01
C LEU A 14 13.14 0.18 5.43
N GLY A 15 13.04 1.49 5.70
CA GLY A 15 11.78 2.15 5.99
C GLY A 15 10.77 2.01 4.83
N CYS A 16 11.20 2.25 3.60
CA CYS A 16 10.38 2.08 2.40
C CYS A 16 9.91 0.63 2.20
N LEU A 17 10.78 -0.36 2.47
CA LEU A 17 10.42 -1.77 2.35
C LEU A 17 9.30 -2.13 3.32
N ILE A 18 9.45 -1.77 4.60
CA ILE A 18 8.45 -2.07 5.64
C ILE A 18 7.14 -1.34 5.33
N ALA A 19 7.20 -0.05 5.00
CA ALA A 19 6.02 0.74 4.65
C ALA A 19 5.32 0.23 3.38
N GLY A 20 6.08 -0.26 2.40
CA GLY A 20 5.56 -0.87 1.18
C GLY A 20 4.76 -2.14 1.48
N ILE A 21 5.29 -3.01 2.34
CA ILE A 21 4.60 -4.23 2.80
C ILE A 21 3.27 -3.87 3.50
N LEU A 22 3.29 -2.91 4.43
CA LEU A 22 2.07 -2.45 5.13
C LEU A 22 1.05 -1.84 4.17
N SER A 23 1.50 -1.01 3.22
CA SER A 23 0.65 -0.37 2.22
C SER A 23 0.04 -1.40 1.25
N ALA A 24 0.78 -2.45 0.92
CA ALA A 24 0.26 -3.57 0.13
C ALA A 24 -0.81 -4.35 0.90
N PHE A 25 -0.59 -4.67 2.18
CA PHE A 25 -1.62 -5.31 3.02
C PHE A 25 -2.87 -4.44 3.15
N ALA A 26 -2.70 -3.11 3.28
CA ALA A 26 -3.81 -2.17 3.29
C ALA A 26 -4.63 -2.22 1.98
N GLY A 27 -3.97 -2.34 0.82
CA GLY A 27 -4.64 -2.44 -0.48
C GLY A 27 -5.43 -3.74 -0.68
N ILE A 28 -5.03 -4.82 -0.02
CA ILE A 28 -5.69 -6.14 -0.11
C ILE A 28 -6.92 -6.22 0.82
N LYS A 29 -6.86 -5.62 2.00
CA LYS A 29 -7.96 -5.70 2.99
C LYS A 29 -9.17 -4.86 2.58
N SER A 30 -10.37 -5.39 2.83
CA SER A 30 -11.63 -4.65 2.69
C SER A 30 -11.91 -3.81 3.95
N GLY A 31 -12.60 -2.68 3.78
CA GLY A 31 -12.90 -1.73 4.86
C GLY A 31 -12.06 -0.44 4.80
N CYS A 32 -12.27 0.46 5.75
CA CYS A 32 -11.60 1.76 5.83
C CYS A 32 -10.63 1.84 7.02
N LEU A 33 -11.05 1.37 8.20
CA LEU A 33 -10.32 1.59 9.45
C LEU A 33 -8.98 0.83 9.52
N LEU A 34 -8.97 -0.47 9.22
CA LEU A 34 -7.76 -1.28 9.29
C LEU A 34 -6.74 -0.91 8.18
N PRO A 35 -7.13 -0.73 6.90
CA PRO A 35 -6.23 -0.18 5.89
C PRO A 35 -5.69 1.20 6.25
N GLY A 36 -6.55 2.09 6.78
CA GLY A 36 -6.15 3.41 7.24
C GLY A 36 -5.07 3.36 8.31
N LEU A 37 -5.19 2.46 9.29
CA LEU A 37 -4.18 2.25 10.32
C LEU A 37 -2.83 1.78 9.73
N PHE A 38 -2.86 0.81 8.81
CA PHE A 38 -1.63 0.35 8.15
C PHE A 38 -0.95 1.46 7.33
N LEU A 39 -1.72 2.31 6.66
CA LEU A 39 -1.17 3.46 5.92
C LEU A 39 -0.57 4.50 6.87
N LEU A 40 -1.26 4.82 7.97
CA LEU A 40 -0.75 5.77 8.97
C LEU A 40 0.57 5.26 9.57
N VAL A 41 0.64 3.99 9.94
CA VAL A 41 1.86 3.37 10.46
C VAL A 41 2.97 3.39 9.41
N GLY A 42 2.66 3.08 8.14
CA GLY A 42 3.61 3.15 7.04
C GLY A 42 4.19 4.57 6.85
N VAL A 43 3.34 5.60 6.90
CA VAL A 43 3.75 7.01 6.80
C VAL A 43 4.70 7.38 7.94
N VAL A 44 4.36 6.98 9.17
CA VAL A 44 5.22 7.20 10.35
C VAL A 44 6.56 6.50 10.20
N ILE A 45 6.59 5.26 9.70
CA ILE A 45 7.84 4.51 9.47
C ILE A 45 8.75 5.22 8.46
N VAL A 46 8.20 5.69 7.33
CA VAL A 46 8.98 6.44 6.35
C VAL A 46 9.48 7.76 6.93
N TRP A 47 8.63 8.48 7.66
CA TRP A 47 9.01 9.72 8.33
C TRP A 47 10.15 9.50 9.34
N VAL A 48 10.06 8.47 10.20
CA VAL A 48 11.13 8.11 11.14
C VAL A 48 12.41 7.74 10.38
N ALA A 49 12.32 6.95 9.30
CA ALA A 49 13.48 6.55 8.53
C ALA A 49 14.19 7.76 7.88
N ILE A 50 13.42 8.74 7.37
CA ILE A 50 13.97 9.99 6.85
C ILE A 50 14.64 10.79 7.98
N PHE A 51 13.95 10.97 9.11
CA PHE A 51 14.46 11.76 10.23
C PHE A 51 15.73 11.16 10.84
N VAL A 52 15.68 9.88 11.24
CA VAL A 52 16.80 9.14 11.83
C VAL A 52 17.94 8.97 10.82
N GLY A 53 17.62 8.63 9.57
CA GLY A 53 18.63 8.52 8.52
C GLY A 53 19.35 9.84 8.27
N SER A 54 18.63 10.97 8.32
CA SER A 54 19.22 12.30 8.16
C SER A 54 20.11 12.64 9.34
N ASP A 55 19.62 12.54 10.59
CA ASP A 55 20.41 12.84 11.79
C ASP A 55 21.69 11.98 11.86
N MET A 56 21.58 10.66 11.69
CA MET A 56 22.73 9.77 11.71
C MET A 56 23.70 10.03 10.55
N GLY A 57 23.17 10.31 9.35
CA GLY A 57 23.98 10.63 8.18
C GLY A 57 24.78 11.92 8.36
N TYR A 58 24.16 12.98 8.91
CA TYR A 58 24.84 14.23 9.18
C TYR A 58 25.90 14.09 10.28
N ARG A 59 25.60 13.38 11.37
CA ARG A 59 26.58 13.11 12.43
C ARG A 59 27.82 12.38 11.90
N ALA A 60 27.63 11.38 11.05
CA ALA A 60 28.75 10.68 10.43
C ALA A 60 29.52 11.58 9.46
N TRP A 61 28.81 12.40 8.67
CA TRP A 61 29.46 13.34 7.76
C TRP A 61 30.26 14.41 8.50
N GLN A 62 29.79 14.89 9.65
CA GLN A 62 30.49 15.83 10.53
C GLN A 62 31.69 15.20 11.25
N SER A 63 31.76 13.87 11.34
CA SER A 63 32.82 13.15 12.06
C SER A 63 34.09 12.89 11.23
N ILE A 64 34.09 13.23 9.94
CA ILE A 64 35.27 13.06 9.08
C ILE A 64 36.34 14.11 9.40
N PRO A 65 37.63 13.85 9.13
CA PRO A 65 38.66 14.88 9.18
C PRO A 65 38.36 15.99 8.17
N ASP A 66 38.48 17.25 8.60
CA ASP A 66 38.17 18.46 7.81
C ASP A 66 36.80 18.39 7.10
N PRO A 67 35.69 18.32 7.87
CA PRO A 67 34.35 18.23 7.28
C PRO A 67 34.03 19.51 6.50
N PRO A 68 33.40 19.39 5.33
CA PRO A 68 33.06 20.55 4.51
C PRO A 68 31.88 21.32 5.13
N ASP A 69 31.76 22.61 4.81
CA ASP A 69 30.76 23.50 5.42
C ASP A 69 29.31 23.00 5.23
N GLU A 70 29.02 22.27 4.14
CA GLU A 70 27.69 21.72 3.89
C GLU A 70 27.28 20.65 4.92
N ALA A 71 28.23 20.01 5.60
CA ALA A 71 27.96 19.03 6.66
C ALA A 71 27.34 19.67 7.92
N PHE A 72 27.43 20.99 8.08
CA PHE A 72 26.85 21.75 9.19
C PHE A 72 25.56 22.49 8.80
N SER A 73 25.03 22.23 7.61
CA SER A 73 23.75 22.78 7.18
C SER A 73 22.58 22.03 7.85
N ASP A 74 22.10 22.56 8.97
CA ASP A 74 20.98 21.98 9.77
C ASP A 74 19.60 22.03 9.09
N ALA A 75 19.49 22.68 7.92
CA ALA A 75 18.22 22.88 7.22
C ALA A 75 17.52 21.56 6.84
N SER A 76 18.30 20.51 6.62
CA SER A 76 17.84 19.18 6.19
C SER A 76 17.15 18.38 7.30
N VAL A 77 17.66 18.40 8.54
CA VAL A 77 17.08 17.68 9.69
C VAL A 77 15.77 18.34 10.13
N LEU A 78 15.74 19.67 10.18
CA LEU A 78 14.51 20.42 10.45
C LEU A 78 13.49 20.24 9.32
N GLY A 79 13.95 20.24 8.06
CA GLY A 79 13.12 19.94 6.90
C GLY A 79 12.54 18.53 6.94
N ALA A 80 13.33 17.53 7.32
CA ALA A 80 12.88 16.15 7.52
C ALA A 80 11.81 16.07 8.62
N LEU A 81 11.96 16.80 9.72
CA LEU A 81 10.98 16.84 10.79
C LEU A 81 9.65 17.43 10.32
N ILE A 82 9.69 18.58 9.65
CA ILE A 82 8.49 19.35 9.27
C ILE A 82 7.81 18.79 8.02
N LEU A 83 8.57 18.34 7.02
CA LEU A 83 8.05 17.95 5.70
C LEU A 83 8.26 16.46 5.36
N GLY A 84 8.98 15.69 6.18
CA GLY A 84 9.29 14.28 5.91
C GLY A 84 8.06 13.36 5.87
N TRP A 85 6.90 13.82 6.30
CA TRP A 85 5.65 13.06 6.22
C TRP A 85 5.06 13.07 4.79
N LEU A 86 5.40 14.07 3.96
CA LEU A 86 4.93 14.15 2.57
C LEU A 86 5.44 12.99 1.70
N PRO A 87 6.75 12.66 1.68
CA PRO A 87 7.24 11.45 1.00
C PRO A 87 6.56 10.18 1.49
N GLY A 88 6.31 10.05 2.80
CA GLY A 88 5.61 8.91 3.38
C GLY A 88 4.17 8.79 2.86
N LEU A 89 3.41 9.89 2.85
CA LEU A 89 2.06 9.92 2.30
C LEU A 89 2.02 9.56 0.82
N MET A 90 2.89 10.17 0.01
CA MET A 90 2.96 9.91 -1.42
C MET A 90 3.30 8.45 -1.71
N PHE A 91 4.32 7.91 -1.04
CA PHE A 91 4.75 6.54 -1.23
C PHE A 91 3.68 5.52 -0.81
N CYS A 92 3.15 5.65 0.41
CA CYS A 92 2.14 4.73 0.94
C CYS A 92 0.84 4.77 0.13
N SER A 93 0.36 5.97 -0.25
CA SER A 93 -0.86 6.11 -1.05
C SER A 93 -0.70 5.56 -2.46
N LEU A 94 0.46 5.73 -3.09
CA LEU A 94 0.76 5.18 -4.41
C LEU A 94 0.75 3.66 -4.38
N VAL A 95 1.48 3.03 -3.44
CA VAL A 95 1.52 1.57 -3.30
C VAL A 95 0.13 1.01 -3.04
N PHE A 96 -0.63 1.64 -2.12
CA PHE A 96 -2.01 1.27 -1.85
C PHE A 96 -2.90 1.36 -3.10
N ALA A 97 -2.82 2.46 -3.84
CA ALA A 97 -3.62 2.68 -5.04
C ALA A 97 -3.29 1.66 -6.13
N VAL A 98 -2.01 1.36 -6.35
CA VAL A 98 -1.54 0.35 -7.32
C VAL A 98 -2.08 -1.03 -6.93
N VAL A 99 -1.89 -1.46 -5.69
CA VAL A 99 -2.36 -2.79 -5.24
C VAL A 99 -3.88 -2.91 -5.36
N ARG A 100 -4.61 -1.86 -4.98
CA ARG A 100 -6.08 -1.84 -5.07
C ARG A 100 -6.57 -1.81 -6.52
N ALA A 101 -5.88 -1.08 -7.40
CA ALA A 101 -6.19 -1.02 -8.83
C ALA A 101 -5.95 -2.38 -9.50
N VAL A 102 -4.79 -3.01 -9.25
CA VAL A 102 -4.48 -4.37 -9.75
C VAL A 102 -5.53 -5.37 -9.29
N ARG A 103 -5.90 -5.35 -8.01
CA ARG A 103 -6.94 -6.23 -7.46
C ARG A 103 -8.31 -5.99 -8.13
N THR A 104 -8.67 -4.74 -8.36
CA THR A 104 -9.94 -4.38 -9.01
C THR A 104 -9.95 -4.80 -10.47
N LEU A 105 -8.83 -4.64 -11.19
CA LEU A 105 -8.67 -5.10 -12.57
C LEU A 105 -8.70 -6.63 -12.66
N ALA A 106 -8.07 -7.35 -11.71
CA ALA A 106 -8.11 -8.80 -11.65
C ALA A 106 -9.55 -9.33 -11.45
N TYR A 107 -10.34 -8.72 -10.54
CA TYR A 107 -11.76 -9.08 -10.40
C TYR A 107 -12.60 -8.72 -11.62
N ARG A 108 -12.25 -7.65 -12.35
CA ARG A 108 -12.94 -7.27 -13.59
C ARG A 108 -12.54 -8.09 -14.80
N ALA A 109 -11.40 -8.80 -14.75
CA ALA A 109 -10.94 -9.70 -15.79
C ALA A 109 -11.61 -11.08 -15.72
N GLU A 110 -12.42 -11.35 -14.69
CA GLU A 110 -13.32 -12.51 -14.65
C GLU A 110 -14.79 -12.18 -14.98
N PRO A 111 -15.13 -11.77 -16.21
CA PRO A 111 -16.45 -11.97 -16.77
C PRO A 111 -16.39 -13.09 -17.83
N GLU A 112 -17.27 -14.09 -17.69
CA GLU A 112 -17.59 -15.14 -18.68
C GLU A 112 -16.60 -16.33 -18.87
N VAL A 113 -16.49 -17.19 -17.86
CA VAL A 113 -16.60 -18.65 -18.12
C VAL A 113 -17.96 -19.10 -17.57
N SER A 114 -19.02 -18.57 -18.16
CA SER A 114 -20.39 -19.05 -17.95
C SER A 114 -21.15 -18.95 -19.27
N LEU A 115 -20.79 -19.83 -20.20
CA LEU A 115 -21.61 -20.16 -21.36
C LEU A 115 -21.12 -21.49 -21.92
N GLY A 116 -21.84 -22.58 -21.61
CA GLY A 116 -21.65 -23.84 -22.33
C GLY A 116 -21.94 -25.17 -21.64
N ALA A 117 -22.68 -25.27 -20.53
CA ALA A 117 -23.28 -26.55 -20.13
C ALA A 117 -24.42 -26.38 -19.12
N GLY A 118 -25.67 -26.51 -19.57
CA GLY A 118 -26.74 -26.97 -18.67
C GLY A 118 -28.00 -26.13 -18.51
N GLN A 119 -28.30 -25.16 -19.37
CA GLN A 119 -29.66 -24.60 -19.49
C GLN A 119 -30.28 -24.92 -20.86
N LEU A 120 -30.52 -26.20 -21.10
CA LEU A 120 -31.74 -26.67 -21.77
C LEU A 120 -32.69 -26.99 -20.61
N GLY A 121 -33.72 -26.20 -20.34
CA GLY A 121 -34.84 -26.10 -21.25
C GLY A 121 -35.80 -27.27 -21.01
N THR A 122 -36.26 -27.47 -19.77
CA THR A 122 -37.44 -28.30 -19.49
C THR A 122 -38.56 -27.38 -19.04
N GLN A 123 -39.11 -26.74 -20.07
CA GLN A 123 -40.51 -26.39 -20.25
C GLN A 123 -41.44 -26.93 -19.14
N ALA A 124 -42.03 -26.01 -18.39
CA ALA A 124 -43.21 -26.27 -17.58
C ALA A 124 -44.34 -26.74 -18.52
N THR A 125 -44.56 -28.05 -18.60
CA THR A 125 -45.79 -28.61 -19.15
C THR A 125 -46.88 -28.43 -18.10
N ASP A 126 -47.65 -27.37 -18.28
CA ASP A 126 -49.03 -27.23 -17.83
C ASP A 126 -49.83 -28.41 -18.42
N SER A 127 -49.89 -29.51 -17.68
CA SER A 127 -50.72 -30.67 -18.02
C SER A 127 -52.10 -30.47 -17.40
N GLY A 128 -53.01 -29.94 -18.21
CA GLY A 128 -54.45 -29.98 -17.93
C GLY A 128 -54.90 -31.41 -17.67
N ASN A 129 -55.08 -31.76 -16.40
CA ASN A 129 -55.63 -33.04 -15.98
C ASN A 129 -57.06 -32.82 -15.43
N PRO A 130 -58.12 -33.17 -16.18
CA PRO A 130 -59.51 -32.95 -15.78
C PRO A 130 -60.03 -33.91 -14.68
N PHE A 131 -59.17 -34.70 -14.02
CA PHE A 131 -59.59 -35.75 -13.08
C PHE A 131 -58.96 -35.69 -11.67
N GLN A 132 -58.34 -34.59 -11.25
CA GLN A 132 -57.97 -34.45 -9.83
C GLN A 132 -59.17 -33.92 -9.02
N SER A 133 -59.92 -34.85 -8.44
CA SER A 133 -61.00 -34.59 -7.47
C SER A 133 -60.45 -34.01 -6.15
N PRO A 134 -61.10 -33.00 -5.55
CA PRO A 134 -60.74 -32.52 -4.23
C PRO A 134 -61.25 -33.46 -3.14
N HIS A 135 -60.37 -33.87 -2.23
CA HIS A 135 -60.80 -34.40 -0.94
C HIS A 135 -61.03 -33.22 0.02
N ALA A 136 -62.26 -33.19 0.55
CA ALA A 136 -62.85 -32.32 1.57
C ALA A 136 -63.31 -30.92 1.12
#